data_AF-A7AUM0-F1
#
_entry.id   AF-A7AUM0-F1
#
_cell.length_a   1.000
_cell.length_b   1.000
_cell.length_c   1.000
_cell.angle_alpha   90.00
_cell.angle_beta   90.00
_cell.angle_gamma   90.00
#
_symmetry.space_group_name_H-M   'P 1'
#
loop_
_entity.id
_entity.type
_entity.pdbx_description
1 polymer ?
#
loop_
_entity_poly.entity_id
_entity_poly.type
_entity_poly.pdbx_seq_one_letter_code
_entity_poly.pdbx_strand_id
1 'polypeptide(L)'
;MVAFNILWKLCAIGLSATATSSDVAQEQPKKESFLSRFFGKKEEAKTQPVEVQERDNTDGKEDIETGEPPRYSVEWHLLPKPENRAALRSFLPRSLSRKVPEDCNEPIGPKLEKQIRNYFSLYGVEWFLLPEPESRAALRKALPSDIAKDVPEDCNKRMWCGLEEYIFKFFKIYATGWYLLPEPESRAALRYVLPRSLAKYVPEDCNEPIDPEVENEIREFFSKTFQKQRKNIEFLGGHMF
;
A
#
# COMPACT_ATOMS: atom_id res chain seq x y z
N MET A 1 -28.27 -10.77 18.83
CA MET A 1 -27.09 -11.65 18.80
C MET A 1 -27.12 -12.41 17.49
N VAL A 2 -26.26 -12.06 16.54
CA VAL A 2 -26.12 -12.77 15.26
C VAL A 2 -24.66 -13.19 15.15
N ALA A 3 -24.44 -14.51 15.12
CA ALA A 3 -23.14 -15.14 15.05
C ALA A 3 -22.61 -15.06 13.60
N PHE A 4 -21.38 -14.55 13.43
CA PHE A 4 -20.65 -14.67 12.17
C PHE A 4 -19.97 -16.04 12.13
N ASN A 5 -20.65 -16.95 11.45
CA ASN A 5 -20.15 -18.25 11.03
C ASN A 5 -19.53 -18.06 9.64
N ILE A 6 -18.20 -17.99 9.53
CA ILE A 6 -17.53 -18.21 8.24
C ILE A 6 -16.42 -19.23 8.46
N LEU A 7 -16.74 -20.41 7.93
CA LEU A 7 -16.07 -21.69 7.95
C LEU A 7 -14.87 -21.66 6.98
N TRP A 8 -13.63 -21.67 7.50
CA TRP A 8 -12.44 -22.01 6.71
C TRP A 8 -12.49 -23.50 6.35
N LYS A 9 -12.87 -23.81 5.10
CA LYS A 9 -12.76 -25.18 4.57
C LYS A 9 -11.31 -25.46 4.12
N LEU A 10 -10.64 -26.23 4.98
CA LEU A 10 -9.71 -27.33 4.76
C LEU A 10 -8.90 -27.40 3.44
N CYS A 11 -7.58 -27.40 3.67
CA CYS A 11 -6.49 -28.14 3.04
C CYS A 11 -6.87 -29.29 2.09
N ALA A 12 -6.24 -29.30 0.92
CA ALA A 12 -5.83 -30.51 0.21
C ALA A 12 -4.31 -30.48 0.06
N ILE A 13 -3.62 -31.23 0.95
CA ILE A 13 -2.19 -31.51 0.87
C ILE A 13 -2.04 -32.66 -0.13
N GLY A 14 -1.58 -32.35 -1.34
CA GLY A 14 -1.13 -33.34 -2.31
C GLY A 14 0.40 -33.42 -2.27
N LEU A 15 0.92 -34.45 -1.59
CA LEU A 15 2.33 -34.86 -1.69
C LEU A 15 2.54 -35.62 -3.01
N SER A 16 3.41 -35.10 -3.87
CA SER A 16 4.15 -35.93 -4.84
C SER A 16 5.48 -35.27 -5.14
N ALA A 17 6.54 -35.95 -4.72
CA ALA A 17 7.91 -35.64 -5.10
C ALA A 17 8.26 -36.40 -6.37
N THR A 18 8.74 -35.67 -7.38
CA THR A 18 9.62 -36.23 -8.41
C THR A 18 10.71 -35.20 -8.68
N ALA A 19 11.95 -35.54 -8.29
CA ALA A 19 13.14 -34.77 -8.60
C ALA A 19 13.50 -34.95 -10.08
N THR A 20 13.72 -33.84 -10.79
CA THR A 20 14.51 -33.82 -12.02
C THR A 20 15.25 -32.49 -12.07
N SER A 21 16.56 -32.57 -11.87
CA SER A 21 17.50 -31.45 -11.99
C SER A 21 17.62 -31.08 -13.47
N SER A 22 17.26 -29.85 -13.82
CA SER A 22 17.64 -29.24 -15.09
C SER A 22 18.14 -27.82 -14.81
N ASP A 23 19.36 -27.59 -15.27
CA ASP A 23 20.09 -26.33 -15.25
C ASP A 23 19.33 -25.29 -16.08
N VAL A 24 18.78 -24.27 -15.42
CA VAL A 24 18.07 -23.16 -16.05
C VAL A 24 18.58 -21.85 -15.45
N ALA A 25 19.10 -21.00 -16.34
CA ALA A 25 19.56 -19.65 -16.05
C ALA A 25 18.53 -18.87 -15.22
N GLN A 26 18.95 -18.41 -14.05
CA GLN A 26 18.15 -17.66 -13.11
C GLN A 26 17.95 -16.22 -13.63
N GLU A 27 16.87 -16.00 -14.37
CA GLU A 27 16.37 -14.64 -14.61
C GLU A 27 15.99 -13.99 -13.27
N GLN A 28 16.51 -12.78 -13.02
CA GLN A 28 16.14 -11.99 -11.85
C GLN A 28 14.62 -11.77 -11.82
N PRO A 29 13.96 -11.96 -10.67
CA PRO A 29 12.55 -11.60 -10.55
C PRO A 29 12.41 -10.09 -10.79
N LYS A 30 11.64 -9.72 -11.82
CA LYS A 30 11.23 -8.34 -12.07
C LYS A 30 10.57 -7.82 -10.79
N LYS A 31 11.16 -6.77 -10.21
CA LYS A 31 10.67 -6.10 -9.00
C LYS A 31 9.32 -5.47 -9.28
N GLU A 32 8.25 -6.20 -9.00
CA GLU A 32 6.90 -5.62 -8.96
C GLU A 32 6.79 -4.76 -7.70
N SER A 33 6.49 -3.46 -7.89
CA SER A 33 6.39 -2.51 -6.79
C SER A 33 5.17 -2.85 -5.92
N PHE A 34 5.31 -2.76 -4.60
CA PHE A 34 4.28 -3.10 -3.60
C PHE A 34 2.92 -2.41 -3.85
N LEU A 35 2.92 -1.27 -4.56
CA LEU A 35 1.72 -0.53 -4.93
C LEU A 35 0.87 -1.24 -6.00
N SER A 36 1.47 -2.00 -6.92
CA SER A 36 0.70 -2.71 -7.96
C SER A 36 -0.16 -3.85 -7.40
N ARG A 37 0.19 -4.37 -6.21
CA ARG A 37 -0.54 -5.47 -5.56
C ARG A 37 -1.83 -5.01 -4.87
N PHE A 38 -1.90 -3.75 -4.42
CA PHE A 38 -3.07 -3.20 -3.73
C PHE A 38 -4.08 -2.52 -4.66
N PHE A 39 -3.65 -2.09 -5.85
CA PHE A 39 -4.51 -1.36 -6.81
C PHE A 39 -4.94 -2.19 -8.03
N GLY A 40 -4.69 -3.51 -8.04
CA GLY A 40 -5.22 -4.44 -9.02
C GLY A 40 -4.45 -4.42 -10.35
N LYS A 41 -3.83 -5.55 -10.70
CA LYS A 41 -3.46 -5.86 -12.08
C LYS A 41 -4.64 -6.58 -12.74
N LYS A 42 -5.11 -6.08 -13.89
CA LYS A 42 -5.89 -6.87 -14.85
C LYS A 42 -4.92 -7.80 -15.57
N GLU A 43 -5.24 -9.09 -15.61
CA GLU A 43 -4.51 -10.13 -16.36
C GLU A 43 -4.50 -9.84 -17.87
N GLU A 44 -3.34 -10.00 -18.50
CA GLU A 44 -3.15 -9.92 -19.95
C GLU A 44 -3.78 -11.14 -20.64
N ALA A 45 -4.88 -10.93 -21.37
CA ALA A 45 -5.36 -11.88 -22.35
C ALA A 45 -4.50 -11.80 -23.62
N LYS A 46 -3.85 -12.91 -23.97
CA LYS A 46 -3.16 -13.15 -25.25
C LYS A 46 -4.20 -13.11 -26.39
N THR A 47 -4.02 -12.22 -27.36
CA THR A 47 -4.79 -12.28 -28.62
C THR A 47 -3.86 -12.14 -29.82
N GLN A 48 -3.94 -13.13 -30.73
CA GLN A 48 -3.36 -13.09 -32.07
C GLN A 48 -4.00 -11.99 -32.93
N PRO A 49 -3.29 -11.46 -33.95
CA PRO A 49 -3.86 -10.44 -34.83
C PRO A 49 -4.70 -11.10 -35.93
N VAL A 50 -5.94 -10.63 -36.09
CA VAL A 50 -6.73 -10.86 -37.31
C VAL A 50 -7.11 -9.51 -37.89
N GLU A 51 -6.89 -9.42 -39.19
CA GLU A 51 -6.89 -8.23 -40.04
C GLU A 51 -8.31 -7.77 -40.43
N VAL A 52 -8.56 -6.48 -40.21
CA VAL A 52 -9.42 -5.52 -40.94
C VAL A 52 -10.80 -5.98 -41.45
N GLN A 53 -11.87 -5.34 -40.93
CA GLN A 53 -12.90 -4.77 -41.79
C GLN A 53 -13.57 -3.53 -41.18
N GLU A 54 -13.53 -2.44 -41.95
CA GLU A 54 -14.02 -1.09 -41.67
C GLU A 54 -15.56 -1.02 -41.74
N ARG A 55 -16.21 -0.34 -40.77
CA ARG A 55 -17.57 0.24 -40.94
C ARG A 55 -17.83 1.40 -39.98
N ASP A 56 -18.47 2.40 -40.58
CA ASP A 56 -18.82 3.75 -40.13
C ASP A 56 -19.73 3.87 -38.89
N ASN A 57 -19.42 4.91 -38.10
CA ASN A 57 -20.26 5.81 -37.29
C ASN A 57 -21.23 5.22 -36.25
N THR A 58 -21.04 5.56 -34.96
CA THR A 58 -21.95 6.41 -34.13
C THR A 58 -21.36 6.55 -32.71
N ASP A 59 -21.52 7.74 -32.13
CA ASP A 59 -21.08 8.23 -30.82
C ASP A 59 -21.11 7.23 -29.66
N GLY A 60 -19.99 7.18 -28.95
CA GLY A 60 -19.79 6.39 -27.74
C GLY A 60 -18.30 6.23 -27.45
N LYS A 61 -17.59 7.36 -27.32
CA LYS A 61 -16.17 7.37 -26.95
C LYS A 61 -16.08 7.08 -25.45
N GLU A 62 -16.25 5.82 -25.08
CA GLU A 62 -15.78 5.32 -23.80
C GLU A 62 -14.25 5.47 -23.81
N ASP A 63 -13.76 6.32 -22.90
CA ASP A 63 -12.34 6.52 -22.64
C ASP A 63 -11.70 5.15 -22.40
N ILE A 64 -10.89 4.72 -23.36
CA ILE A 64 -9.92 3.66 -23.13
C ILE A 64 -8.96 4.24 -22.11
N GLU A 65 -9.14 3.87 -20.83
CA GLU A 65 -8.31 4.20 -19.68
C GLU A 65 -6.84 4.00 -20.06
N THR A 66 -6.22 5.08 -20.53
CA THR A 66 -4.81 5.14 -20.84
C THR A 66 -4.10 4.93 -19.52
N GLY A 67 -3.24 3.91 -19.44
CA GLY A 67 -2.64 3.33 -18.24
C GLY A 67 -1.75 4.25 -17.40
N GLU A 68 -2.23 5.44 -17.08
CA GLU A 68 -1.60 6.34 -16.12
C GLU A 68 -1.89 5.85 -14.70
N PRO A 69 -0.87 5.83 -13.83
CA PRO A 69 -1.06 5.44 -12.44
C PRO A 69 -2.07 6.37 -11.75
N PRO A 70 -2.81 5.89 -10.74
CA PRO A 70 -3.79 6.69 -10.03
C PRO A 70 -3.20 8.02 -9.55
N ARG A 71 -3.92 9.11 -9.78
CA ARG A 71 -3.50 10.47 -9.38
C ARG A 71 -3.09 10.46 -7.90
N TYR A 72 -1.94 11.08 -7.61
CA TYR A 72 -1.31 11.13 -6.28
C TYR A 72 -0.73 9.82 -5.72
N SER A 73 -0.76 8.71 -6.47
CA SER A 73 0.10 7.57 -6.14
C SER A 73 1.57 7.96 -6.22
N VAL A 74 2.45 7.18 -5.58
CA VAL A 74 3.90 7.40 -5.68
C VAL A 74 4.35 7.33 -7.13
N GLU A 75 3.82 6.38 -7.90
CA GLU A 75 4.16 6.21 -9.32
C GLU A 75 3.69 7.40 -10.15
N TRP A 76 2.52 7.96 -9.83
CA TRP A 76 2.07 9.20 -10.46
C TRP A 76 3.03 10.35 -10.17
N HIS A 77 3.43 10.56 -8.91
CA HIS A 77 4.37 11.63 -8.57
C HIS A 77 5.76 11.50 -9.24
N LEU A 78 6.18 10.28 -9.56
CA LEU A 78 7.47 10.00 -10.18
C LEU A 78 7.46 10.14 -11.72
N LEU A 79 6.30 10.37 -12.34
CA LEU A 79 6.23 10.63 -13.78
C LEU A 79 6.98 11.93 -14.15
N PRO A 80 7.68 11.98 -15.29
CA PRO A 80 8.40 13.16 -15.77
C PRO A 80 7.45 14.18 -16.42
N LYS A 81 6.39 14.56 -15.70
CA LYS A 81 5.40 15.56 -16.13
C LYS A 81 5.46 16.79 -15.23
N PRO A 82 5.26 18.01 -15.76
CA PRO A 82 5.33 19.25 -14.98
C PRO A 82 4.42 19.28 -13.75
N GLU A 83 3.16 18.85 -13.90
CA GLU A 83 2.18 18.80 -12.80
C GLU A 83 2.66 17.87 -11.67
N ASN A 84 3.08 16.66 -12.04
CA ASN A 84 3.53 15.62 -11.12
C ASN A 84 4.79 16.06 -10.36
N ARG A 85 5.71 16.74 -11.06
CA ARG A 85 6.95 17.25 -10.47
C ARG A 85 6.71 18.39 -9.48
N ALA A 86 5.82 19.32 -9.83
CA ALA A 86 5.42 20.41 -8.94
C ALA A 86 4.71 19.85 -7.68
N ALA A 87 3.77 18.92 -7.87
CA ALA A 87 3.08 18.24 -6.78
C ALA A 87 4.07 17.50 -5.86
N LEU A 88 5.00 16.72 -6.43
CA LEU A 88 6.02 15.99 -5.69
C LEU A 88 6.90 16.93 -4.83
N ARG A 89 7.34 18.06 -5.40
CA ARG A 89 8.16 19.05 -4.66
C ARG A 89 7.37 19.76 -3.56
N SER A 90 6.08 20.00 -3.76
CA SER A 90 5.18 20.59 -2.75
C SER A 90 4.95 19.62 -1.58
N PHE A 91 4.78 18.34 -1.88
CA PHE A 91 4.44 17.31 -0.90
C PHE A 91 5.63 16.84 -0.06
N LEU A 92 6.83 16.82 -0.64
CA LEU A 92 8.04 16.36 0.04
C LEU A 92 8.54 17.38 1.09
N PRO A 93 9.17 16.91 2.18
CA PRO A 93 9.83 17.79 3.13
C PRO A 93 10.94 18.56 2.43
N ARG A 94 11.20 19.79 2.89
CA ARG A 94 12.15 20.74 2.29
C ARG A 94 13.51 20.14 1.92
N SER A 95 14.00 19.17 2.70
CA SER A 95 15.28 18.49 2.48
C SER A 95 15.28 17.54 1.29
N LEU A 96 14.15 16.89 0.98
CA LEU A 96 13.97 16.02 -0.18
C LEU A 96 13.53 16.83 -1.40
N SER A 97 12.57 17.75 -1.24
CA SER A 97 12.05 18.54 -2.36
C SER A 97 13.14 19.33 -3.09
N ARG A 98 14.08 19.94 -2.35
CA ARG A 98 15.24 20.65 -2.93
C ARG A 98 16.15 19.78 -3.81
N LYS A 99 16.16 18.46 -3.59
CA LYS A 99 17.00 17.52 -4.36
C LYS A 99 16.30 17.02 -5.61
N VAL A 100 14.97 17.13 -5.66
CA VAL A 100 14.18 16.74 -6.84
C VAL A 100 14.41 17.79 -7.93
N PRO A 101 14.88 17.45 -9.14
CA PRO A 101 15.10 18.44 -10.19
C PRO A 101 13.81 19.21 -10.54
N GLU A 102 13.92 20.50 -10.84
CA GLU A 102 12.76 21.29 -11.30
C GLU A 102 12.38 20.95 -12.75
N ASP A 103 13.38 20.71 -13.60
CA ASP A 103 13.16 20.24 -14.97
C ASP A 103 12.66 18.79 -14.96
N CYS A 104 11.57 18.55 -15.69
CA CYS A 104 10.96 17.22 -15.83
C CYS A 104 11.76 16.31 -16.75
N ASN A 105 12.59 16.88 -17.64
CA ASN A 105 13.50 16.13 -18.50
C ASN A 105 14.69 15.57 -17.72
N GLU A 106 15.00 16.13 -16.54
CA GLU A 106 16.04 15.62 -15.67
C GLU A 106 15.49 14.46 -14.82
N PRO A 107 16.08 13.25 -14.94
CA PRO A 107 15.62 12.08 -14.21
C PRO A 107 15.90 12.22 -12.72
N ILE A 108 15.00 11.69 -11.89
CA ILE A 108 15.24 11.57 -10.45
C ILE A 108 16.25 10.43 -10.25
N GLY A 109 17.42 10.74 -9.70
CA GLY A 109 18.45 9.72 -9.46
C GLY A 109 17.94 8.60 -8.54
N PRO A 110 18.41 7.35 -8.72
CA PRO A 110 17.83 6.16 -8.06
C PRO A 110 17.88 6.23 -6.52
N LYS A 111 18.93 6.84 -5.97
CA LYS A 111 19.06 7.05 -4.52
C LYS A 111 17.99 8.00 -3.98
N LEU A 112 17.70 9.08 -4.71
CA LEU A 112 16.67 10.04 -4.32
C LEU A 112 15.27 9.44 -4.49
N GLU A 113 15.03 8.72 -5.59
CA GLU A 113 13.77 8.00 -5.81
C GLU A 113 13.48 7.03 -4.66
N LYS A 114 14.47 6.24 -4.20
CA LYS A 114 14.32 5.37 -3.03
C LYS A 114 13.91 6.15 -1.77
N GLN A 115 14.53 7.31 -1.52
CA GLN A 115 14.18 8.16 -0.38
C GLN A 115 12.76 8.71 -0.46
N ILE A 116 12.32 9.10 -1.66
CA ILE A 116 10.95 9.56 -1.92
C ILE A 116 9.96 8.43 -1.67
N ARG A 117 10.20 7.24 -2.23
CA ARG A 117 9.34 6.06 -2.02
C ARG A 117 9.24 5.72 -0.53
N ASN A 118 10.36 5.71 0.19
CA ASN A 118 10.36 5.52 1.65
C ASN A 118 9.54 6.58 2.37
N TYR A 119 9.65 7.85 1.97
CA TYR A 119 8.83 8.92 2.55
C TYR A 119 7.35 8.67 2.33
N PHE A 120 6.92 8.38 1.09
CA PHE A 120 5.51 8.06 0.82
C PHE A 120 5.04 6.78 1.51
N SER A 121 5.90 5.79 1.73
CA SER A 121 5.55 4.61 2.53
C SER A 121 5.32 4.95 4.01
N LEU A 122 6.04 5.92 4.56
CA LEU A 122 5.92 6.35 5.95
C LEU A 122 4.80 7.38 6.17
N TYR A 123 4.60 8.28 5.19
CA TYR A 123 3.77 9.48 5.31
C TYR A 123 2.59 9.50 4.32
N GLY A 124 2.40 8.46 3.50
CA GLY A 124 1.24 8.35 2.60
C GLY A 124 -0.11 8.42 3.32
N VAL A 125 -0.10 8.17 4.63
CA VAL A 125 -1.27 8.31 5.50
C VAL A 125 -1.67 9.77 5.72
N GLU A 126 -0.71 10.70 5.79
CA GLU A 126 -0.99 12.12 5.97
C GLU A 126 -1.73 12.69 4.75
N TRP A 127 -1.44 12.18 3.55
CA TRP A 127 -2.18 12.56 2.34
C TRP A 127 -3.67 12.20 2.46
N PHE A 128 -4.00 10.99 2.90
CA PHE A 128 -5.39 10.59 3.12
C PHE A 128 -6.13 11.47 4.14
N LEU A 129 -5.39 12.13 5.04
CA LEU A 129 -5.95 13.01 6.07
C LEU A 129 -6.10 14.47 5.60
N LEU A 130 -5.61 14.84 4.41
CA LEU A 130 -5.77 16.18 3.87
C LEU A 130 -7.26 16.51 3.64
N PRO A 131 -7.69 17.77 3.89
CA PRO A 131 -9.06 18.22 3.66
C PRO A 131 -9.32 18.51 2.17
N GLU A 132 -8.94 17.58 1.30
CA GLU A 132 -9.14 17.65 -0.16
C GLU A 132 -10.18 16.60 -0.60
N PRO A 133 -11.06 16.91 -1.57
CA PRO A 133 -12.07 15.97 -2.05
C PRO A 133 -11.50 14.62 -2.51
N GLU A 134 -10.40 14.66 -3.25
CA GLU A 134 -9.72 13.48 -3.80
C GLU A 134 -9.13 12.60 -2.69
N SER A 135 -8.45 13.23 -1.74
CA SER A 135 -7.88 12.59 -0.55
C SER A 135 -8.96 11.91 0.28
N ARG A 136 -10.12 12.56 0.43
CA ARG A 136 -11.27 12.04 1.18
C ARG A 136 -11.92 10.83 0.50
N ALA A 137 -12.15 10.92 -0.81
CA ALA A 137 -12.70 9.83 -1.60
C ALA A 137 -11.77 8.61 -1.59
N ALA A 138 -10.47 8.83 -1.76
CA ALA A 138 -9.45 7.78 -1.70
C ALA A 138 -9.37 7.15 -0.30
N LEU A 139 -9.45 7.95 0.77
CA LEU A 139 -9.48 7.47 2.15
C LEU A 139 -10.69 6.56 2.40
N ARG A 140 -11.90 6.98 1.99
CA ARG A 140 -13.12 6.16 2.11
C ARG A 140 -13.02 4.85 1.34
N LYS A 141 -12.37 4.85 0.17
CA LYS A 141 -12.15 3.64 -0.64
C LYS A 141 -11.11 2.70 -0.02
N ALA A 142 -10.09 3.24 0.63
CA ALA A 142 -8.99 2.49 1.22
C ALA A 142 -9.33 1.90 2.60
N LEU A 143 -10.30 2.46 3.31
CA LEU A 143 -10.74 2.00 4.61
C LEU A 143 -11.80 0.88 4.52
N PRO A 144 -11.85 -0.02 5.52
CA PRO A 144 -12.97 -0.91 5.75
C PRO A 144 -14.29 -0.13 5.85
N SER A 145 -15.37 -0.73 5.35
CA SER A 145 -16.67 -0.06 5.22
C SER A 145 -17.23 0.47 6.53
N ASP A 146 -16.96 -0.21 7.64
CA ASP A 146 -17.38 0.19 8.99
C ASP A 146 -16.66 1.43 9.51
N ILE A 147 -15.48 1.76 8.97
CA ILE A 147 -14.70 2.95 9.32
C ILE A 147 -14.92 4.05 8.27
N ALA A 148 -15.01 3.67 7.00
CA ALA A 148 -15.21 4.60 5.89
C ALA A 148 -16.48 5.43 6.05
N LYS A 149 -17.55 4.86 6.62
CA LYS A 149 -18.81 5.58 6.88
C LYS A 149 -18.64 6.78 7.83
N ASP A 150 -17.65 6.74 8.72
CA ASP A 150 -17.40 7.80 9.72
C ASP A 150 -16.50 8.91 9.16
N VAL A 151 -15.90 8.70 7.99
CA VAL A 151 -15.12 9.72 7.26
C VAL A 151 -16.09 10.62 6.49
N PRO A 152 -16.20 11.93 6.79
CA PRO A 152 -17.14 12.83 6.13
C PRO A 152 -16.91 12.90 4.61
N GLU A 153 -17.97 13.00 3.81
CA GLU A 153 -17.83 13.21 2.36
C GLU A 153 -17.38 14.64 2.03
N ASP A 154 -17.88 15.62 2.76
CA ASP A 154 -17.49 17.03 2.66
C ASP A 154 -16.09 17.23 3.28
N CYS A 155 -15.11 17.60 2.45
CA CYS A 155 -13.73 17.79 2.88
C CYS A 155 -13.55 18.97 3.85
N ASN A 156 -14.51 19.91 3.89
CA ASN A 156 -14.52 21.03 4.84
C ASN A 156 -14.97 20.60 6.24
N LYS A 157 -15.64 19.45 6.37
CA LYS A 157 -15.99 18.88 7.67
C LYS A 157 -14.77 18.20 8.26
N ARG A 158 -14.35 18.69 9.42
CA ARG A 158 -13.24 18.13 10.17
C ARG A 158 -13.60 16.71 10.63
N MET A 159 -12.69 15.76 10.44
CA MET A 159 -12.79 14.47 11.12
C MET A 159 -12.53 14.68 12.61
N TRP A 160 -13.24 13.94 13.45
CA TRP A 160 -12.96 14.02 14.88
C TRP A 160 -11.58 13.38 15.15
N CYS A 161 -10.81 13.95 16.09
CA CYS A 161 -9.38 13.67 16.24
C CYS A 161 -9.04 12.20 16.46
N GLY A 162 -9.87 11.44 17.17
CA GLY A 162 -9.59 10.01 17.36
C GLY A 162 -9.92 9.15 16.15
N LEU A 163 -10.74 9.59 15.19
CA LEU A 163 -10.85 8.93 13.88
C LEU A 163 -9.59 9.16 13.07
N GLU A 164 -9.04 10.38 13.06
CA GLU A 164 -7.75 10.67 12.41
C GLU A 164 -6.64 9.80 12.99
N GLU A 165 -6.52 9.74 14.33
CA GLU A 165 -5.55 8.86 14.99
C GLU A 165 -5.77 7.38 14.65
N TYR A 166 -7.02 6.95 14.58
CA TYR A 166 -7.37 5.57 14.28
C TYR A 166 -7.03 5.19 12.84
N ILE A 167 -7.33 6.07 11.89
CA ILE A 167 -6.92 5.95 10.48
C ILE A 167 -5.40 5.90 10.39
N PHE A 168 -4.71 6.78 11.12
CA PHE A 168 -3.25 6.78 11.18
C PHE A 168 -2.69 5.44 11.66
N LYS A 169 -3.26 4.91 12.74
CA LYS A 169 -2.90 3.59 13.29
C LYS A 169 -3.25 2.45 12.33
N PHE A 170 -4.42 2.50 11.69
CA PHE A 170 -4.87 1.53 10.70
C PHE A 170 -3.87 1.40 9.56
N PHE A 171 -3.52 2.50 8.89
CA PHE A 171 -2.55 2.45 7.80
C PHE A 171 -1.15 2.04 8.29
N LYS A 172 -0.77 2.38 9.53
CA LYS A 172 0.47 1.88 10.15
C LYS A 172 0.47 0.36 10.34
N ILE A 173 -0.68 -0.27 10.50
CA ILE A 173 -0.82 -1.74 10.52
C ILE A 173 -0.84 -2.31 9.11
N TYR A 174 -1.36 -1.60 8.11
CA TYR A 174 -1.19 -2.04 6.73
C TYR A 174 0.28 -1.93 6.28
N ALA A 175 1.03 -1.00 6.86
CA ALA A 175 2.49 -0.97 6.76
C ALA A 175 3.17 -2.19 7.42
N THR A 176 2.46 -3.08 8.13
CA THR A 176 2.98 -4.41 8.54
C THR A 176 3.46 -5.20 7.32
N GLY A 177 2.79 -5.06 6.17
CA GLY A 177 3.27 -5.63 4.92
C GLY A 177 4.63 -5.07 4.49
N TRP A 178 4.88 -3.78 4.75
CA TRP A 178 6.18 -3.14 4.51
C TRP A 178 7.24 -3.59 5.52
N TYR A 179 6.88 -3.70 6.81
CA TYR A 179 7.80 -4.17 7.86
C TYR A 179 8.30 -5.61 7.61
N LEU A 180 7.48 -6.45 6.97
CA LEU A 180 7.81 -7.83 6.66
C LEU A 180 8.59 -8.00 5.35
N LEU A 181 8.90 -6.91 4.63
CA LEU A 181 9.74 -7.00 3.42
C LEU A 181 11.19 -7.40 3.80
N PRO A 182 11.88 -8.19 2.96
CA PRO A 182 13.29 -8.55 3.14
C PRO A 182 14.21 -7.40 2.74
N GLU A 183 13.95 -6.19 3.22
CA GLU A 183 14.77 -5.00 3.01
C GLU A 183 15.46 -4.59 4.32
N PRO A 184 16.73 -4.12 4.27
CA PRO A 184 17.47 -3.72 5.47
C PRO A 184 16.72 -2.68 6.31
N GLU A 185 16.11 -1.69 5.65
CA GLU A 185 15.36 -0.62 6.31
C GLU A 185 14.08 -1.16 6.98
N SER A 186 13.31 -1.99 6.27
CA SER A 186 12.12 -2.65 6.82
C SER A 186 12.47 -3.52 8.03
N ARG A 187 13.57 -4.28 7.95
CA ARG A 187 14.01 -5.20 9.00
C ARG A 187 14.44 -4.46 10.27
N ALA A 188 15.24 -3.40 10.14
CA ALA A 188 15.65 -2.56 11.25
C ALA A 188 14.45 -1.88 11.92
N ALA A 189 13.51 -1.36 11.12
CA ALA A 189 12.31 -0.72 11.62
C ALA A 189 11.39 -1.73 12.33
N LEU A 190 11.22 -2.94 11.78
CA LEU A 190 10.43 -4.02 12.38
C LEU A 190 10.96 -4.38 13.77
N ARG A 191 12.28 -4.59 13.89
CA ARG A 191 12.92 -4.88 15.20
C ARG A 191 12.76 -3.75 16.21
N TYR A 192 12.74 -2.51 15.76
CA TYR A 192 12.55 -1.34 16.63
C TYR A 192 11.13 -1.25 17.19
N VAL A 193 10.11 -1.54 16.36
CA VAL A 193 8.70 -1.38 16.77
C VAL A 193 8.16 -2.58 17.54
N LEU A 194 8.77 -3.76 17.42
CA LEU A 194 8.33 -4.96 18.11
C LEU A 194 8.74 -4.95 19.59
N PRO A 195 7.96 -5.62 20.47
CA PRO A 195 8.41 -5.95 21.81
C PRO A 195 9.72 -6.73 21.76
N ARG A 196 10.61 -6.51 22.73
CA ARG A 196 11.92 -7.18 22.80
C ARG A 196 11.83 -8.72 22.68
N SER A 197 10.74 -9.31 23.20
CA SER A 197 10.49 -10.75 23.13
C SER A 197 10.28 -11.26 21.70
N LEU A 198 9.68 -10.48 20.81
CA LEU A 198 9.47 -10.81 19.40
C LEU A 198 10.65 -10.35 18.54
N ALA A 199 11.18 -9.15 18.82
CA ALA A 199 12.26 -8.55 18.04
C ALA A 199 13.52 -9.42 17.96
N LYS A 200 13.83 -10.20 19.01
CA LYS A 200 14.99 -11.10 19.04
C LYS A 200 14.90 -12.27 18.06
N TYR A 201 13.70 -12.62 17.60
CA TYR A 201 13.46 -13.69 16.62
C TYR A 201 13.42 -13.18 15.19
N VAL A 202 13.54 -11.87 14.98
CA VAL A 202 13.61 -11.26 13.66
C VAL A 202 15.09 -11.16 13.26
N PRO A 203 15.56 -11.87 12.21
CA PRO A 203 16.96 -11.83 11.78
C PRO A 203 17.48 -10.41 11.50
N GLU A 204 18.76 -10.17 11.75
CA GLU A 204 19.43 -8.90 11.38
C GLU A 204 19.70 -8.82 9.88
N ASP A 205 20.10 -9.95 9.28
CA ASP A 205 20.26 -10.06 7.84
C ASP A 205 18.89 -10.08 7.15
N CYS A 206 18.65 -9.13 6.25
CA CYS A 206 17.40 -9.05 5.51
C CYS A 206 17.26 -10.18 4.47
N ASN A 207 18.37 -10.83 4.08
CA ASN A 207 18.35 -11.99 3.19
C ASN A 207 17.87 -13.26 3.91
N GLU A 208 17.93 -13.28 5.25
CA GLU A 208 17.38 -14.37 6.04
C GLU A 208 15.86 -14.18 6.20
N PRO A 209 15.05 -15.16 5.75
CA PRO A 209 13.60 -15.08 5.89
C PRO A 209 13.21 -15.07 7.37
N ILE A 210 12.13 -14.36 7.70
CA ILE A 210 11.54 -14.46 9.04
C ILE A 210 10.87 -15.84 9.12
N ASP A 211 11.07 -16.53 10.24
CA ASP A 211 10.39 -17.79 10.48
C ASP A 211 8.85 -17.59 10.35
N PRO A 212 8.12 -18.46 9.62
CA PRO A 212 6.70 -18.27 9.38
C PRO A 212 5.86 -18.18 10.67
N GLU A 213 6.25 -18.88 11.73
CA GLU A 213 5.58 -18.79 13.03
C GLU A 213 5.79 -17.41 13.64
N VAL A 214 7.03 -16.91 13.61
CA VAL A 214 7.39 -15.57 14.08
C VAL A 214 6.68 -14.49 13.24
N GLU A 215 6.60 -14.64 11.92
CA GLU A 215 5.84 -13.73 11.06
C GLU A 215 4.36 -13.70 11.46
N ASN A 216 3.76 -14.86 11.72
CA ASN A 216 2.37 -14.95 12.18
C ASN A 216 2.17 -14.28 13.55
N GLU A 217 3.09 -14.48 14.50
CA GLU A 217 3.06 -13.79 15.79
C GLU A 217 3.19 -12.27 15.64
N ILE A 218 4.04 -11.80 14.72
CA ILE A 218 4.17 -10.38 14.40
C ILE A 218 2.86 -9.83 13.84
N ARG A 219 2.26 -10.52 12.87
CA ARG A 219 0.96 -10.14 12.28
C ARG A 219 -0.14 -10.12 13.34
N GLU A 220 -0.14 -11.10 14.24
CA GLU A 220 -1.09 -11.17 15.34
C GLU A 220 -0.84 -10.05 16.35
N PHE A 221 0.41 -9.71 16.66
CA PHE A 221 0.77 -8.60 17.54
C PHE A 221 0.23 -7.27 17.02
N PHE A 222 0.47 -6.95 15.74
CA PHE A 222 -0.07 -5.74 15.12
C PHE A 222 -1.61 -5.75 15.11
N SER A 223 -2.23 -6.91 14.83
CA SER A 223 -3.69 -7.09 14.84
C SER A 223 -4.32 -6.93 16.23
N LYS A 224 -3.74 -7.53 17.26
CA LYS A 224 -4.19 -7.41 18.67
C LYS A 224 -4.05 -5.98 19.17
N THR A 225 -2.92 -5.34 18.86
CA THR A 225 -2.67 -3.93 19.21
C THR A 225 -3.73 -3.03 18.60
N PHE A 226 -4.12 -3.29 17.35
CA PHE A 226 -5.22 -2.59 16.68
C PHE A 226 -6.57 -2.82 17.36
N GLN A 227 -6.96 -4.08 17.57
CA GLN A 227 -8.26 -4.43 18.13
C GLN A 227 -8.45 -3.86 19.54
N LYS A 228 -7.39 -3.89 20.37
CA LYS A 228 -7.43 -3.28 21.71
C LYS A 228 -7.69 -1.77 21.63
N GLN A 229 -7.09 -1.09 20.66
CA GLN A 229 -7.30 0.34 20.45
C GLN A 229 -8.69 0.66 19.89
N ARG A 230 -9.20 -0.15 18.96
CA ARG A 230 -10.56 -0.03 18.44
C ARG A 230 -11.61 -0.07 19.57
N LYS A 231 -11.50 -1.05 20.46
CA LYS A 231 -12.41 -1.18 21.63
C LYS A 231 -12.33 0.04 22.56
N ASN A 232 -11.14 0.61 22.75
CA ASN A 232 -10.98 1.81 23.57
C ASN A 232 -11.66 3.04 22.95
N ILE A 233 -11.72 3.13 21.63
CA ILE A 233 -12.38 4.22 20.90
C ILE A 233 -13.90 4.07 20.96
N GLU A 234 -14.43 2.88 20.71
CA GLU A 234 -15.87 2.61 20.82
C GLU A 234 -16.39 2.95 22.24
N PHE A 235 -15.58 2.70 23.27
CA PHE A 235 -15.91 3.04 24.66
C PHE A 235 -15.91 4.57 24.93
N LEU A 236 -14.98 5.32 24.33
CA LEU A 236 -14.90 6.78 24.51
C LEU A 236 -15.91 7.55 23.65
N GLY A 237 -16.24 7.04 22.46
CA GLY A 237 -17.24 7.64 21.56
C GLY A 237 -18.69 7.41 21.98
N GLY A 238 -18.96 6.38 22.79
CA GLY A 238 -20.30 6.07 23.31
C GLY A 238 -20.80 6.99 24.44
N HIS A 239 -19.97 7.90 24.94
CA HIS A 239 -20.30 8.80 26.07
C HIS A 239 -20.56 10.26 25.66
N MET A 240 -20.63 10.57 24.36
CA MET A 240 -20.88 11.91 23.83
C MET A 240 -22.09 11.97 22.88
N PHE A 241 -23.20 11.35 23.29
CA PHE A 241 -24.54 11.68 22.79
C PHE A 241 -25.51 11.81 23.97
#